data_AF-A0A931WYR6-F1
#
_entry.id   AF-A0A931WYR6-F1
#
_cell.length_a   1.000
_cell.length_b   1.000
_cell.length_c   1.000
_cell.angle_alpha   90.00
_cell.angle_beta   90.00
_cell.angle_gamma   90.00
#
_symmetry.space_group_name_H-M   'P 1'
#
loop_
_entity.id
_entity.type
_entity.pdbx_description
1 polymer ?
#
loop_
_entity_poly.entity_id
_entity_poly.type
_entity_poly.pdbx_seq_one_letter_code
_entity_poly.pdbx_strand_id
1 'polypeptide(L)' 'MKIIIGSDHAGFHLKETLKKFLEELGYEVEDKGAFSLNPEDDYPDFMIPAAE' A
#
# COMPACT_ATOMS: atom_id res chain seq x y z
N MET A 1 -11.51 3.13 12.18
CA MET A 1 -11.16 1.82 11.59
C MET A 1 -9.84 2.02 10.87
N LYS A 2 -8.86 1.16 11.13
CA LYS A 2 -7.52 1.28 10.53
C LYS A 2 -7.45 0.39 9.29
N ILE A 3 -6.97 0.93 8.18
CA ILE A 3 -6.81 0.21 6.91
C ILE A 3 -5.32 0.04 6.66
N ILE A 4 -4.89 -1.20 6.45
CA ILE A 4 -3.51 -1.52 6.08
C ILE A 4 -3.49 -1.75 4.58
N ILE A 5 -2.54 -1.13 3.88
CA ILE A 5 -2.38 -1.27 2.44
C ILE A 5 -0.96 -1.72 2.11
N GLY A 6 -0.84 -2.53 1.07
CA GLY A 6 0.43 -2.86 0.44
C GLY A 6 0.25 -3.19 -1.04
N SER A 7 1.29 -3.04 -1.84
CA SER A 7 1.35 -3.46 -3.25
C SER A 7 2.79 -3.67 -3.69
N ASP A 8 2.98 -4.42 -4.78
CA ASP A 8 4.21 -4.39 -5.57
C ASP A 8 4.21 -3.21 -6.56
N HIS A 9 5.17 -3.21 -7.47
CA HIS A 9 5.30 -2.26 -8.57
C HIS A 9 4.08 -2.19 -9.48
N ALA A 10 3.41 -3.32 -9.72
CA ALA A 10 2.23 -3.37 -10.57
C ALA A 10 1.05 -2.62 -9.94
N GLY A 11 0.92 -2.67 -8.61
CA GLY A 11 -0.12 -1.96 -7.86
C GLY A 11 0.25 -0.57 -7.34
N PHE A 12 1.52 -0.15 -7.43
CA PHE A 12 2.06 1.03 -6.74
C PHE A 12 1.23 2.31 -6.96
N HIS A 13 0.93 2.66 -8.21
CA HIS A 13 0.19 3.89 -8.51
C HIS A 13 -1.27 3.86 -8.00
N LEU A 14 -1.91 2.69 -8.05
CA LEU A 14 -3.25 2.53 -7.52
C LEU A 14 -3.25 2.61 -5.99
N LYS A 15 -2.28 1.97 -5.33
CA LYS A 15 -2.07 2.07 -3.87
C LYS A 15 -1.95 3.53 -3.43
N GLU A 16 -1.09 4.31 -4.08
CA GLU A 16 -0.89 5.74 -3.74
C GLU A 16 -2.16 6.58 -3.95
N THR A 17 -2.95 6.27 -4.98
CA THR A 17 -4.23 6.94 -5.24
C THR A 17 -5.27 6.58 -4.17
N LEU A 18 -5.38 5.29 -3.83
CA LEU A 18 -6.30 4.80 -2.81
C LEU A 18 -5.95 5.30 -1.41
N LYS A 19 -4.66 5.35 -1.07
CA LYS A 19 -4.17 5.91 0.20
C LYS A 19 -4.72 7.30 0.45
N LYS A 20 -4.52 8.21 -0.52
CA LYS A 20 -5.03 9.59 -0.44
C LYS A 20 -6.54 9.64 -0.32
N PHE A 21 -7.24 8.86 -1.15
CA PHE A 21 -8.71 8.80 -1.12
C PHE A 21 -9.24 8.33 0.25
N LEU A 22 -8.62 7.31 0.85
CA LEU A 22 -9.01 6.80 2.16
C LEU A 22 -8.70 7.78 3.29
N GLU A 23 -7.53 8.44 3.24
CA GLU A 23 -7.17 9.51 4.18
C GLU A 23 -8.15 10.69 4.09
N GLU A 24 -8.56 11.11 2.88
CA GLU A 24 -9.56 12.16 2.66
C GLU A 24 -10.95 11.79 3.21
N LEU A 25 -11.30 10.50 3.24
CA LEU A 25 -12.52 9.99 3.87
C LEU A 25 -12.41 9.87 5.41
N GLY A 26 -11.26 10.21 5.99
CA GLY A 26 -11.04 10.19 7.43
C GLY A 26 -10.64 8.81 8.00
N TYR A 27 -10.20 7.88 7.15
CA TYR A 27 -9.63 6.61 7.62
C TYR A 27 -8.16 6.80 8.02
N GLU A 28 -7.73 6.06 9.05
CA GLU A 28 -6.31 5.90 9.36
C GLU A 28 -5.73 4.84 8.43
N VAL A 29 -4.74 5.20 7.62
CA VAL A 29 -4.09 4.30 6.65
C VAL A 29 -2.67 4.00 7.09
N GLU A 30 -2.34 2.72 7.21
CA GLU A 30 -0.97 2.24 7.39
C GLU A 30 -0.46 1.62 6.09
N ASP A 31 0.63 2.18 5.56
CA ASP A 31 1.23 1.75 4.29
C ASP A 31 2.44 0.86 4.57
N LYS A 32 2.37 -0.41 4.17
CA LYS A 32 3.46 -1.38 4.30
C LYS A 32 4.34 -1.46 3.05
N GLY A 33 4.14 -0.55 2.09
CA GLY A 33 4.92 -0.46 0.86
C GLY A 33 4.23 -1.15 -0.32
N ALA A 34 4.80 -1.11 -1.52
CA ALA A 34 6.08 -0.51 -1.89
C ALA A 34 6.09 1.01 -1.67
N PHE A 35 7.20 1.55 -1.16
CA PHE A 35 7.37 2.99 -0.89
C PHE A 35 7.92 3.77 -2.09
N SER A 36 8.36 3.04 -3.12
CA SER A 36 8.87 3.56 -4.37
C SER A 36 8.56 2.56 -5.48
N LEU A 37 8.40 3.05 -6.71
CA LEU A 37 8.24 2.17 -7.86
C LEU A 37 9.56 1.46 -8.18
N ASN A 38 9.61 0.15 -7.97
CA ASN A 38 10.73 -0.70 -8.36
C ASN A 38 10.24 -1.86 -9.25
N PRO A 39 10.48 -1.84 -10.57
CA PRO A 39 10.00 -2.88 -11.49
C PRO A 39 10.45 -4.31 -11.16
N GLU A 40 11.44 -4.48 -10.29
CA GLU A 40 11.98 -5.78 -9.87
C GLU A 40 11.55 -6.18 -8.44
N ASP A 41 10.61 -5.45 -7.82
CA ASP A 41 10.10 -5.83 -6.50
C ASP A 41 9.10 -7.00 -6.54
N ASP A 42 9.00 -7.71 -5.42
CA ASP A 42 8.17 -8.90 -5.27
C ASP A 42 7.06 -8.64 -4.23
N TYR A 43 5.80 -8.92 -4.59
CA TYR A 43 4.65 -8.64 -3.73
C TYR A 43 4.67 -9.28 -2.33
N PRO A 44 5.26 -10.47 -2.06
CA PRO A 44 5.27 -11.05 -0.71
C PRO A 44 5.95 -10.16 0.33
N ASP A 45 6.95 -9.36 -0.08
CA ASP A 45 7.69 -8.44 0.79
C ASP A 45 6.78 -7.37 1.41
N PHE A 46 5.64 -7.07 0.77
CA PHE A 46 4.68 -6.05 1.21
C PHE A 46 3.38 -6.68 1.74
N MET A 47 2.95 -7.82 1.18
CA MET A 47 1.66 -8.44 1.55
C MET A 47 1.71 -9.20 2.87
N ILE A 48 2.84 -9.87 3.18
CA ILE A 48 3.02 -10.54 4.47
C ILE A 48 2.95 -9.53 5.62
N PRO A 49 3.76 -8.45 5.67
CA PRO A 49 3.69 -7.47 6.75
C PRO A 49 2.37 -6.68 6.77
N ALA A 50 1.60 -6.64 5.67
CA ALA A 50 0.27 -6.05 5.65
C ALA A 50 -0.82 -6.93 6.30
N ALA A 51 -0.57 -8.23 6.42
CA ALA A 51 -1.51 -9.22 6.94
C ALA A 51 -1.26 -9.63 8.40
N GLU A 52 -0.17 -9.16 9.01
CA GLU A 52 0.16 -9.35 10.44
C GLU A 52 -0.70 -8.49 11.37
#